data_AF-A0A519FEM6-F1
#
_entry.id   AF-A0A519FEM6-F1
#
_cell.length_a   1.000
_cell.length_b   1.000
_cell.length_c   1.000
_cell.angle_alpha   90.00
_cell.angle_beta   90.00
_cell.angle_gamma   90.00
#
_symmetry.space_group_name_H-M   'P 1'
#
loop_
_entity.id
_entity.type
_entity.pdbx_description
1 polymer ?
#
loop_
_entity_poly.entity_id
_entity_poly.type
_entity_poly.pdbx_seq_one_letter_code
_entity_poly.pdbx_strand_id
1 'polypeptide(L)'
;MDKKWMAVLAAIVAAGAAWAWWYPGHDATLAAAPSNEQPVAPSAASDVAVAASASAAASPAPVSSSASAAVLMAKQVEAAKEIERDPGMKPIVGPITERPAFVSELEWQMLKGVAQQKPAPEQELTHLVNHLRFMKQLELWQSLEKSPDLAKRQTLALQLLDDLPQRVASGDLDKASAQKLQADLLKDAVSDPQQRKARAEVEAKRLVEPAPAK
;
A
#
# COMPACT_ATOMS: atom_id res chain seq x y z
N MET A 1 6.49 15.57 -17.11
CA MET A 1 5.34 14.74 -16.65
C MET A 1 5.91 13.81 -15.59
N ASP A 2 5.98 14.36 -14.38
CA ASP A 2 7.04 14.06 -13.41
C ASP A 2 6.57 13.02 -12.38
N LYS A 3 7.21 11.85 -12.42
CA LYS A 3 6.99 10.68 -11.55
C LYS A 3 7.55 10.93 -10.13
N LYS A 4 6.89 11.77 -9.32
CA LYS A 4 7.40 12.15 -7.98
C LYS A 4 6.47 11.94 -6.78
N TRP A 5 5.33 11.25 -6.91
CA TRP A 5 4.35 11.20 -5.79
C TRP A 5 3.90 9.81 -5.31
N MET A 6 4.64 8.75 -5.65
CA MET A 6 4.37 7.40 -5.14
C MET A 6 5.42 7.03 -4.08
N ALA A 7 5.19 7.38 -2.82
CA ALA A 7 5.62 6.62 -1.63
C ALA A 7 5.37 7.42 -0.33
N VAL A 8 4.31 7.09 0.43
CA VAL A 8 4.37 7.05 1.91
C VAL A 8 3.43 5.93 2.39
N LEU A 9 3.96 4.71 2.46
CA LEU A 9 3.47 3.66 3.37
C LEU A 9 4.71 2.91 3.86
N ALA A 10 5.16 3.24 5.08
CA ALA A 10 5.82 2.35 6.04
C ALA A 10 6.69 3.16 7.03
N ALA A 11 6.15 3.39 8.22
CA ALA A 11 6.93 3.39 9.45
C ALA A 11 6.12 2.48 10.38
N ILE A 12 6.60 1.31 10.81
CA ILE A 12 7.56 1.14 11.90
C ILE A 12 8.08 -0.30 11.80
N VAL A 13 9.39 -0.52 11.82
CA VAL A 13 10.09 -1.32 12.85
C VAL A 13 11.54 -0.81 12.96
N ALA A 14 11.99 -0.73 14.20
CA ALA A 14 13.21 -0.12 14.68
C ALA A 14 14.52 -0.68 14.11
N ALA A 15 15.52 0.20 14.09
CA ALA A 15 16.96 -0.03 14.22
C ALA A 15 17.64 -1.02 13.24
N GLY A 16 18.50 -0.43 12.40
CA GLY A 16 19.68 -1.13 11.87
C GLY A 16 19.57 -1.56 10.42
N ALA A 17 20.13 -0.73 9.55
CA ALA A 17 20.69 -1.10 8.25
C ALA A 17 19.78 -1.86 7.27
N ALA A 18 19.03 -1.11 6.44
CA ALA A 18 18.78 -1.44 5.03
C ALA A 18 17.95 -0.34 4.35
N TRP A 19 18.51 0.86 4.14
CA TRP A 19 17.86 1.95 3.38
C TRP A 19 18.60 2.21 2.07
N ALA A 20 18.91 1.15 1.31
CA ALA A 20 19.82 1.24 0.16
C ALA A 20 19.18 0.97 -1.21
N TRP A 21 17.84 0.95 -1.33
CA TRP A 21 17.16 0.48 -2.56
C TRP A 21 16.06 1.42 -3.08
N TRP A 22 16.26 2.74 -3.00
CA TRP A 22 15.38 3.70 -3.69
C TRP A 22 16.12 4.98 -4.09
N TYR A 23 17.08 4.91 -5.02
CA TYR A 23 17.44 6.00 -5.97
C TYR A 23 18.52 5.50 -6.95
N PRO A 24 18.37 5.66 -8.27
CA PRO A 24 19.40 5.29 -9.24
C PRO A 24 20.36 6.46 -9.49
N GLY A 25 21.66 6.14 -9.49
CA GLY A 25 22.70 6.85 -10.25
C GLY A 25 23.41 8.00 -9.53
N HIS A 26 24.53 7.69 -8.87
CA HIS A 26 25.79 8.39 -9.13
C HIS A 26 26.92 7.35 -9.11
N ASP A 27 27.59 7.22 -10.26
CA ASP A 27 28.77 6.40 -10.50
C ASP A 27 30.00 6.88 -9.71
N ALA A 28 31.01 6.00 -9.74
CA ALA A 28 32.44 6.23 -9.60
C ALA A 28 33.02 5.93 -8.20
N THR A 29 33.54 4.70 -7.98
CA THR A 29 34.97 4.28 -8.10
C THR A 29 35.85 4.82 -6.96
N LEU A 30 36.76 4.11 -6.28
CA LEU A 30 37.59 2.93 -6.51
C LEU A 30 38.28 2.58 -5.17
N ALA A 31 38.50 1.29 -4.87
CA ALA A 31 39.66 0.73 -4.12
C ALA A 31 39.37 -0.79 -3.88
N ALA A 32 39.78 -1.73 -4.73
CA ALA A 32 41.13 -2.29 -4.93
C ALA A 32 41.62 -3.21 -3.79
N ALA A 33 41.34 -4.52 -3.96
CA ALA A 33 42.21 -5.73 -3.79
C ALA A 33 42.88 -6.03 -2.42
N PRO A 34 43.45 -7.24 -2.18
CA PRO A 34 43.64 -8.43 -3.05
C PRO A 34 43.08 -9.75 -2.49
N SER A 35 42.65 -10.68 -3.34
CA SER A 35 43.39 -11.88 -3.80
C SER A 35 43.96 -12.76 -2.67
N ASN A 36 43.47 -14.00 -2.58
CA ASN A 36 44.35 -15.10 -2.18
C ASN A 36 44.04 -16.35 -2.99
N GLU A 37 45.13 -17.01 -3.36
CA GLU A 37 45.29 -17.98 -4.42
C GLU A 37 44.95 -19.42 -3.98
N GLN A 38 44.56 -20.20 -4.98
CA GLN A 38 44.75 -21.65 -5.22
C GLN A 38 45.76 -22.43 -4.31
N PRO A 39 45.63 -23.78 -4.17
CA PRO A 39 46.19 -24.66 -5.21
C PRO A 39 45.54 -26.05 -5.48
N VAL A 40 45.67 -26.42 -6.76
CA VAL A 40 45.87 -27.71 -7.48
C VAL A 40 46.14 -29.00 -6.65
N ALA A 41 45.42 -30.13 -6.84
CA ALA A 41 45.53 -31.24 -7.85
C ALA A 41 46.07 -32.58 -7.20
N PRO A 42 46.30 -33.71 -7.92
CA PRO A 42 45.37 -34.66 -8.58
C PRO A 42 45.66 -36.17 -8.25
N SER A 43 44.74 -37.10 -8.58
CA SER A 43 44.96 -38.56 -8.89
C SER A 43 43.61 -39.30 -8.83
N ALA A 44 43.29 -40.37 -9.56
CA ALA A 44 43.75 -41.00 -10.80
C ALA A 44 42.76 -42.16 -11.08
N ALA A 45 42.74 -42.60 -12.35
CA ALA A 45 42.37 -43.94 -12.84
C ALA A 45 40.88 -44.28 -13.12
N SER A 46 40.69 -44.68 -14.39
CA SER A 46 39.54 -45.23 -15.09
C SER A 46 39.23 -46.68 -14.71
N ASP A 47 37.97 -47.14 -14.86
CA ASP A 47 37.56 -48.05 -15.94
C ASP A 47 36.09 -48.55 -15.82
N VAL A 48 35.40 -48.47 -16.96
CA VAL A 48 34.36 -49.34 -17.56
C VAL A 48 33.24 -49.95 -16.70
N ALA A 49 31.97 -49.59 -17.00
CA ALA A 49 31.00 -50.50 -17.65
C ALA A 49 29.58 -49.90 -17.75
N VAL A 50 29.00 -50.05 -18.94
CA VAL A 50 27.62 -49.72 -19.34
C VAL A 50 26.62 -50.69 -18.72
N ALA A 51 25.54 -50.19 -18.13
CA ALA A 51 24.17 -50.71 -18.34
C ALA A 51 23.13 -49.78 -17.68
N ALA A 52 22.02 -49.60 -18.40
CA ALA A 52 20.95 -48.66 -18.14
C ALA A 52 20.16 -48.92 -16.85
N SER A 53 19.66 -47.86 -16.22
CA SER A 53 18.21 -47.61 -16.12
C SER A 53 17.90 -46.31 -15.40
N ALA A 54 17.08 -45.50 -16.08
CA ALA A 54 15.99 -44.72 -15.56
C ALA A 54 16.12 -44.12 -14.15
N SER A 55 16.41 -42.83 -14.09
CA SER A 55 15.43 -41.88 -13.53
C SER A 55 15.84 -40.47 -13.95
N ALA A 56 15.36 -40.05 -15.12
CA ALA A 56 15.05 -38.63 -15.26
C ALA A 56 13.92 -38.38 -14.27
N ALA A 57 14.29 -38.00 -13.04
CA ALA A 57 13.40 -37.34 -12.13
C ALA A 57 12.97 -36.05 -12.85
N ALA A 58 11.88 -36.17 -13.61
CA ALA A 58 11.07 -35.05 -13.99
C ALA A 58 10.69 -34.38 -12.68
N SER A 59 11.41 -33.31 -12.33
CA SER A 59 10.94 -32.37 -11.34
C SER A 59 9.49 -32.04 -11.69
N PRO A 60 8.51 -32.28 -10.81
CA PRO A 60 7.15 -31.88 -11.09
C PRO A 60 7.14 -30.36 -11.28
N ALA A 61 6.56 -29.92 -12.38
CA ALA A 61 6.51 -28.54 -12.80
C ALA A 61 5.90 -27.62 -11.71
N PRO A 62 6.35 -26.34 -11.58
CA PRO A 62 5.93 -25.38 -10.55
C PRO A 62 4.51 -24.80 -10.71
N VAL A 63 3.60 -25.49 -11.39
CA VAL A 63 2.29 -24.95 -11.83
C VAL A 63 1.32 -24.66 -10.68
N SER A 64 1.39 -25.40 -9.57
CA SER A 64 0.46 -25.28 -8.44
C SER A 64 0.63 -23.97 -7.67
N SER A 65 1.84 -23.43 -7.60
CA SER A 65 2.13 -22.18 -6.88
C SER A 65 1.65 -20.94 -7.64
N SER A 66 1.77 -20.95 -8.98
CA SER A 66 1.33 -19.85 -9.83
C SER A 66 -0.20 -19.73 -9.88
N ALA A 67 -0.91 -20.85 -10.03
CA ALA A 67 -2.37 -20.86 -10.01
C ALA A 67 -2.93 -20.36 -8.66
N SER A 68 -2.30 -20.76 -7.55
CA SER A 68 -2.68 -20.30 -6.20
C SER A 68 -2.45 -18.80 -6.02
N ALA A 69 -1.32 -18.26 -6.51
CA ALA A 69 -1.04 -16.84 -6.46
C ALA A 69 -2.04 -16.01 -7.28
N ALA A 70 -2.40 -16.47 -8.48
CA ALA A 70 -3.40 -15.81 -9.33
C ALA A 70 -4.77 -15.72 -8.66
N VAL A 71 -5.21 -16.78 -7.98
CA VAL A 71 -6.48 -16.79 -7.23
C VAL A 71 -6.46 -15.82 -6.06
N LEU A 72 -5.33 -15.71 -5.34
CA LEU A 72 -5.19 -14.74 -4.24
C LEU A 72 -5.21 -13.30 -4.73
N MET A 73 -4.52 -13.00 -5.83
CA MET A 73 -4.55 -11.67 -6.47
C MET A 73 -5.96 -11.32 -6.93
N ALA A 74 -6.68 -12.26 -7.55
CA ALA A 74 -8.06 -12.02 -7.97
C ALA A 74 -8.98 -11.68 -6.79
N LYS A 75 -8.80 -12.32 -5.62
CA LYS A 75 -9.55 -12.00 -4.40
C LYS A 75 -9.23 -10.61 -3.85
N GLN A 76 -7.98 -10.15 -3.97
CA GLN A 76 -7.60 -8.79 -3.59
C GLN A 76 -8.25 -7.74 -4.49
N VAL A 77 -8.22 -7.98 -5.80
CA VAL A 77 -8.87 -7.11 -6.79
C VAL A 77 -10.38 -7.05 -6.56
N GLU A 78 -11.04 -8.19 -6.29
CA GLU A 78 -12.49 -8.19 -6.04
C GLU A 78 -12.86 -7.41 -4.77
N ALA A 79 -12.05 -7.52 -3.71
CA ALA A 79 -12.23 -6.68 -2.51
C ALA A 79 -12.05 -5.19 -2.82
N ALA A 80 -11.07 -4.82 -3.66
CA ALA A 80 -10.87 -3.43 -4.07
C ALA A 80 -12.06 -2.85 -4.86
N LYS A 81 -12.72 -3.67 -5.70
CA LYS A 81 -13.92 -3.27 -6.44
C LYS A 81 -15.10 -2.87 -5.55
N GLU A 82 -15.11 -3.30 -4.29
CA GLU A 82 -16.17 -2.90 -3.37
C GLU A 82 -16.19 -1.38 -3.13
N ILE A 83 -15.03 -0.74 -3.11
CA ILE A 83 -14.92 0.73 -3.03
C ILE A 83 -15.41 1.39 -4.32
N GLU A 84 -15.32 0.72 -5.47
CA GLU A 84 -15.90 1.23 -6.73
C GLU A 84 -17.43 1.17 -6.73
N ARG A 85 -18.00 0.17 -6.05
CA ARG A 85 -19.46 0.01 -5.89
C ARG A 85 -20.03 1.04 -4.93
N ASP A 86 -19.32 1.31 -3.84
CA ASP A 86 -19.67 2.36 -2.87
C ASP A 86 -18.52 3.37 -2.67
N PRO A 87 -18.35 4.33 -3.60
CA PRO A 87 -17.30 5.34 -3.49
C PRO A 87 -17.49 6.28 -2.29
N GLY A 88 -18.71 6.39 -1.77
CA GLY A 88 -19.08 7.20 -0.62
C GLY A 88 -19.03 6.45 0.72
N MET A 89 -18.43 5.26 0.75
CA MET A 89 -18.32 4.44 1.95
C MET A 89 -17.70 5.25 3.09
N LYS A 90 -18.39 5.31 4.23
CA LYS A 90 -17.99 6.07 5.43
C LYS A 90 -17.03 5.28 6.32
N PRO A 91 -16.29 5.94 7.23
CA PRO A 91 -15.49 5.24 8.23
C PRO A 91 -16.38 4.35 9.10
N ILE A 92 -15.86 3.19 9.47
CA ILE A 92 -16.50 2.32 10.45
C ILE A 92 -16.25 2.90 11.84
N VAL A 93 -17.31 3.01 12.65
CA VAL A 93 -17.26 3.51 14.03
C VAL A 93 -17.48 2.36 14.98
N GLY A 94 -16.64 2.26 16.02
CA GLY A 94 -16.69 1.18 17.00
C GLY A 94 -15.91 -0.07 16.59
N PRO A 95 -15.93 -1.12 17.43
CA PRO A 95 -15.11 -2.31 17.23
C PRO A 95 -15.52 -3.10 15.99
N ILE A 96 -14.52 -3.58 15.24
CA ILE A 96 -14.72 -4.41 14.06
C ILE A 96 -14.54 -5.88 14.44
N THR A 97 -15.64 -6.63 14.42
CA THR A 97 -15.65 -8.08 14.73
C THR A 97 -15.57 -8.95 13.48
N GLU A 98 -15.92 -8.40 12.30
CA GLU A 98 -15.99 -9.13 11.03
C GLU A 98 -15.19 -8.44 9.94
N ARG A 99 -14.67 -9.22 8.97
CA ARG A 99 -13.93 -8.70 7.83
C ARG A 99 -14.86 -7.86 6.93
N PRO A 100 -14.58 -6.57 6.71
CA PRO A 100 -15.35 -5.79 5.74
C PRO A 100 -15.14 -6.29 4.31
N ALA A 101 -16.16 -6.18 3.46
CA ALA A 101 -16.12 -6.68 2.08
C ALA A 101 -15.00 -6.06 1.23
N PHE A 102 -14.63 -4.80 1.51
CA PHE A 102 -13.52 -4.12 0.82
C PHE A 102 -12.11 -4.56 1.27
N VAL A 103 -12.01 -5.41 2.29
CA VAL A 103 -10.76 -5.94 2.81
C VAL A 103 -10.62 -7.39 2.37
N SER A 104 -9.57 -7.74 1.65
CA SER A 104 -9.29 -9.13 1.25
C SER A 104 -8.93 -10.01 2.45
N GLU A 105 -9.02 -11.32 2.29
CA GLU A 105 -8.68 -12.25 3.37
C GLU A 105 -7.22 -12.10 3.83
N LEU A 106 -6.28 -11.89 2.90
CA LEU A 106 -4.88 -11.67 3.23
C LEU A 106 -4.68 -10.38 4.03
N GLU A 107 -5.24 -9.27 3.53
CA GLU A 107 -5.18 -7.97 4.23
C GLU A 107 -5.79 -8.10 5.62
N TRP A 108 -6.92 -8.79 5.76
CA TRP A 108 -7.58 -8.97 7.05
C TRP A 108 -6.72 -9.70 8.08
N GLN A 109 -6.07 -10.80 7.68
CA GLN A 109 -5.18 -11.53 8.59
C GLN A 109 -3.96 -10.67 8.96
N MET A 110 -3.41 -9.90 8.01
CA MET A 110 -2.31 -8.97 8.27
C MET A 110 -2.71 -7.86 9.25
N LEU A 111 -3.84 -7.18 9.02
CA LEU A 111 -4.33 -6.10 9.86
C LEU A 111 -4.60 -6.59 11.29
N LYS A 112 -5.22 -7.76 11.44
CA LYS A 112 -5.37 -8.40 12.76
C LYS A 112 -4.01 -8.68 13.40
N GLY A 113 -3.08 -9.25 12.65
CA GLY A 113 -1.73 -9.56 13.15
C GLY A 113 -1.00 -8.33 13.68
N VAL A 114 -1.09 -7.19 13.00
CA VAL A 114 -0.51 -5.91 13.45
C VAL A 114 -1.27 -5.36 14.65
N ALA A 115 -2.61 -5.40 14.62
CA ALA A 115 -3.44 -4.87 15.69
C ALA A 115 -3.19 -5.56 17.03
N GLN A 116 -2.98 -6.88 17.03
CA GLN A 116 -2.71 -7.66 18.24
C GLN A 116 -1.38 -7.30 18.93
N GLN A 117 -0.50 -6.53 18.28
CA GLN A 117 0.75 -6.08 18.87
C GLN A 117 0.60 -4.77 19.67
N LYS A 118 -0.59 -4.16 19.66
CA LYS A 118 -0.86 -2.90 20.36
C LYS A 118 -1.58 -3.13 21.69
N PRO A 119 -1.47 -2.19 22.65
CA PRO A 119 -2.18 -2.28 23.93
C PRO A 119 -3.71 -2.31 23.80
N ALA A 120 -4.27 -1.72 22.74
CA ALA A 120 -5.70 -1.67 22.46
C ALA A 120 -6.00 -2.27 21.07
N PRO A 121 -6.01 -3.61 20.93
CA PRO A 121 -6.03 -4.27 19.62
C PRO A 121 -7.31 -4.04 18.82
N GLU A 122 -8.47 -3.94 19.47
CA GLU A 122 -9.74 -3.68 18.77
C GLU A 122 -9.80 -2.25 18.18
N GLN A 123 -9.29 -1.28 18.95
CA GLN A 123 -9.19 0.11 18.50
C GLN A 123 -8.19 0.22 17.35
N GLU A 124 -7.04 -0.44 17.45
CA GLU A 124 -6.05 -0.45 16.38
C GLU A 124 -6.58 -1.14 15.12
N LEU A 125 -7.28 -2.26 15.24
CA LEU A 125 -7.87 -2.93 14.09
C LEU A 125 -8.86 -2.00 13.36
N THR A 126 -9.70 -1.30 14.12
CA THR A 126 -10.63 -0.31 13.58
C THR A 126 -9.90 0.81 12.87
N HIS A 127 -8.84 1.33 13.48
CA HIS A 127 -7.98 2.36 12.90
C HIS A 127 -7.36 1.91 11.56
N LEU A 128 -6.71 0.73 11.55
CA LEU A 128 -6.03 0.18 10.38
C LEU A 128 -7.00 -0.14 9.23
N VAL A 129 -8.18 -0.68 9.53
CA VAL A 129 -9.22 -0.94 8.52
C VAL A 129 -9.73 0.35 7.91
N ASN A 130 -9.97 1.38 8.74
CA ASN A 130 -10.37 2.69 8.25
C ASN A 130 -9.26 3.34 7.42
N HIS A 131 -7.99 3.16 7.79
CA HIS A 131 -6.84 3.61 7.02
C HIS A 131 -6.81 2.95 5.64
N LEU A 132 -6.97 1.62 5.59
CA LEU A 132 -7.03 0.88 4.33
C LEU A 132 -8.18 1.35 3.43
N ARG A 133 -9.37 1.58 3.97
CA ARG A 133 -10.51 2.15 3.23
C ARG A 133 -10.13 3.49 2.57
N PHE A 134 -9.53 4.40 3.35
CA PHE A 134 -9.11 5.71 2.85
C PHE A 134 -8.06 5.60 1.74
N MET A 135 -7.07 4.71 1.89
CA MET A 135 -6.07 4.44 0.85
C MET A 135 -6.72 3.94 -0.45
N LYS A 136 -7.63 2.97 -0.37
CA LYS A 136 -8.33 2.46 -1.55
C LYS A 136 -9.21 3.52 -2.23
N GLN A 137 -9.89 4.36 -1.45
CA GLN A 137 -10.66 5.50 -1.99
C GLN A 137 -9.75 6.52 -2.68
N LEU A 138 -8.58 6.81 -2.09
CA LEU A 138 -7.60 7.74 -2.65
C LEU A 138 -7.01 7.20 -3.96
N GLU A 139 -6.62 5.94 -3.99
CA GLU A 139 -6.13 5.26 -5.20
C GLU A 139 -7.18 5.27 -6.31
N LEU A 140 -8.44 4.96 -5.97
CA LEU A 140 -9.54 5.02 -6.93
C LEU A 140 -9.72 6.45 -7.47
N TRP A 141 -9.73 7.47 -6.60
CA TRP A 141 -9.86 8.86 -7.01
C TRP A 141 -8.74 9.30 -7.96
N GLN A 142 -7.49 8.92 -7.67
CA GLN A 142 -6.34 9.19 -8.54
C GLN A 142 -6.45 8.46 -9.89
N SER A 143 -6.95 7.21 -9.88
CA SER A 143 -7.14 6.44 -11.11
C SER A 143 -8.17 7.06 -12.06
N LEU A 144 -9.12 7.82 -11.51
CA LEU A 144 -10.17 8.51 -12.26
C LEU A 144 -9.71 9.85 -12.87
N GLU A 145 -8.40 10.16 -12.84
CA GLU A 145 -7.89 11.46 -13.31
C GLU A 145 -8.37 11.84 -14.73
N LYS A 146 -8.44 10.83 -15.61
CA LYS A 146 -8.81 10.95 -17.01
C LYS A 146 -10.13 10.25 -17.34
N SER A 147 -10.87 9.82 -16.32
CA SER A 147 -12.14 9.12 -16.48
C SER A 147 -13.28 10.10 -16.80
N PRO A 148 -14.25 9.73 -17.64
CA PRO A 148 -15.47 10.51 -17.83
C PRO A 148 -16.41 10.48 -16.61
N ASP A 149 -16.15 9.61 -15.63
CA ASP A 149 -16.98 9.46 -14.42
C ASP A 149 -16.71 10.56 -13.38
N LEU A 150 -17.09 11.79 -13.72
CA LEU A 150 -16.88 12.97 -12.89
C LEU A 150 -17.68 12.90 -11.58
N ALA A 151 -18.86 12.27 -11.59
CA ALA A 151 -19.71 12.15 -10.41
C ALA A 151 -19.09 11.23 -9.35
N LYS A 152 -18.55 10.07 -9.75
CA LYS A 152 -17.80 9.19 -8.85
C LYS A 152 -16.57 9.88 -8.30
N ARG A 153 -15.83 10.59 -9.15
CA ARG A 153 -14.64 11.33 -8.74
C ARG A 153 -14.96 12.44 -7.74
N GLN A 154 -16.03 13.20 -7.95
CA GLN A 154 -16.49 14.22 -7.01
C GLN A 154 -16.92 13.59 -5.68
N THR A 155 -17.63 12.45 -5.72
CA THR A 155 -18.05 11.72 -4.51
C THR A 155 -16.85 11.29 -3.67
N LEU A 156 -15.83 10.69 -4.31
CA LEU A 156 -14.59 10.33 -3.63
C LEU A 156 -13.87 11.56 -3.08
N ALA A 157 -13.83 12.65 -3.84
CA ALA A 157 -13.18 13.88 -3.40
C ALA A 157 -13.81 14.42 -2.10
N LEU A 158 -15.14 14.44 -2.03
CA LEU A 158 -15.88 14.86 -0.84
C LEU A 158 -15.62 13.92 0.35
N GLN A 159 -15.68 12.61 0.12
CA GLN A 159 -15.45 11.61 1.17
C GLN A 159 -14.02 11.66 1.72
N LEU A 160 -13.03 11.80 0.85
CA LEU A 160 -11.63 11.93 1.24
C LEU A 160 -11.37 13.24 2.01
N LEU A 161 -11.97 14.37 1.58
CA LEU A 161 -11.88 15.64 2.31
C LEU A 161 -12.42 15.51 3.73
N ASP A 162 -13.54 14.81 3.92
CA ASP A 162 -14.11 14.61 5.24
C ASP A 162 -13.27 13.72 6.16
N ASP A 163 -12.47 12.82 5.59
CA ASP A 163 -11.58 11.94 6.35
C ASP A 163 -10.25 12.60 6.74
N LEU A 164 -9.77 13.61 5.99
CA LEU A 164 -8.45 14.20 6.20
C LEU A 164 -8.17 14.65 7.64
N PRO A 165 -9.10 15.32 8.36
CA PRO A 165 -8.85 15.73 9.74
C PRO A 165 -8.50 14.55 10.65
N GLN A 166 -9.20 13.43 10.49
CA GLN A 166 -8.97 12.23 11.28
C GLN A 166 -7.61 11.58 10.95
N ARG A 167 -7.19 11.61 9.68
CA ARG A 167 -5.87 11.10 9.25
C ARG A 167 -4.73 11.89 9.87
N VAL A 168 -4.88 13.22 9.92
CA VAL A 168 -3.91 14.08 10.60
C VAL A 168 -3.91 13.83 12.11
N ALA A 169 -5.09 13.74 12.72
CA ALA A 169 -5.23 13.49 14.16
C ALA A 169 -4.63 12.14 14.59
N SER A 170 -4.73 11.12 13.74
CA SER A 170 -4.23 9.77 14.02
C SER A 170 -2.74 9.59 13.65
N GLY A 171 -2.12 10.59 13.01
CA GLY A 171 -0.72 10.51 12.55
C GLY A 171 -0.51 9.73 11.25
N ASP A 172 -1.58 9.31 10.58
CA ASP A 172 -1.54 8.61 9.29
C ASP A 172 -1.05 9.50 8.14
N LEU A 173 -1.26 10.81 8.26
CA LEU A 173 -0.90 11.79 7.26
C LEU A 173 -0.38 13.05 7.95
N ASP A 174 0.78 13.54 7.54
CA ASP A 174 1.29 14.80 8.07
C ASP A 174 0.46 15.98 7.55
N LYS A 175 0.47 17.09 8.31
CA LYS A 175 -0.33 18.28 8.00
C LYS A 175 -0.01 18.89 6.63
N ALA A 176 1.25 18.90 6.20
CA ALA A 176 1.63 19.52 4.94
C ALA A 176 1.13 18.68 3.75
N SER A 177 1.27 17.35 3.84
CA SER A 177 0.70 16.41 2.87
C SER A 177 -0.82 16.48 2.83
N ALA A 178 -1.49 16.57 3.99
CA ALA A 178 -2.94 16.75 4.07
C ALA A 178 -3.42 18.05 3.41
N GLN A 179 -2.72 19.17 3.64
CA GLN A 179 -3.04 20.45 3.00
C GLN A 179 -2.91 20.39 1.47
N LYS A 180 -1.86 19.72 0.97
CA LYS A 180 -1.69 19.53 -0.47
C LYS A 180 -2.82 18.69 -1.05
N LEU A 181 -3.10 17.54 -0.43
CA LEU A 181 -4.18 16.65 -0.87
C LEU A 181 -5.54 17.36 -0.81
N GLN A 182 -5.83 18.12 0.24
CA GLN A 182 -7.03 18.95 0.35
C GLN A 182 -7.18 19.91 -0.84
N ALA A 183 -6.11 20.61 -1.22
CA ALA A 183 -6.13 21.54 -2.34
C ALA A 183 -6.42 20.84 -3.69
N ASP A 184 -5.94 19.61 -3.85
CA ASP A 184 -6.20 18.80 -5.04
C ASP A 184 -7.64 18.28 -5.06
N LEU A 185 -8.14 17.72 -3.95
CA LEU A 185 -9.51 17.21 -3.83
C LEU A 185 -10.55 18.32 -4.03
N LEU A 186 -10.29 19.53 -3.53
CA LEU A 186 -11.19 20.68 -3.71
C LEU A 186 -11.40 21.08 -5.17
N LYS A 187 -10.49 20.72 -6.08
CA LYS A 187 -10.66 20.99 -7.52
C LYS A 187 -11.81 20.20 -8.11
N ASP A 188 -12.02 18.98 -7.61
CA ASP A 188 -13.07 18.07 -8.06
C ASP A 188 -14.33 18.20 -7.19
N ALA A 189 -14.18 18.49 -5.90
CA ALA A 189 -15.30 18.62 -4.97
C ALA A 189 -16.17 19.87 -5.22
N VAL A 190 -15.54 20.99 -5.61
CA VAL A 190 -16.21 22.31 -5.74
C VAL A 190 -15.92 22.93 -7.11
N SER A 191 -16.93 23.00 -7.97
CA SER A 191 -16.78 23.52 -9.35
C SER A 191 -16.52 25.02 -9.38
N ASP A 192 -17.22 25.81 -8.57
CA ASP A 192 -17.10 27.27 -8.57
C ASP A 192 -15.80 27.75 -7.88
N PRO A 193 -14.98 28.59 -8.53
CA PRO A 193 -13.70 29.04 -7.97
C PRO A 193 -13.82 29.88 -6.69
N GLN A 194 -14.88 30.68 -6.52
CA GLN A 194 -15.06 31.51 -5.33
C GLN A 194 -15.49 30.66 -4.14
N GLN A 195 -16.45 29.75 -4.36
CA GLN A 195 -16.85 28.75 -3.37
C GLN A 195 -15.69 27.85 -2.98
N ARG A 196 -14.82 27.47 -3.94
CA ARG A 196 -13.64 26.65 -3.65
C ARG A 196 -12.66 27.35 -2.72
N LYS A 197 -12.42 28.66 -2.90
CA LYS A 197 -11.58 29.44 -1.99
C LYS A 197 -12.18 29.50 -0.59
N ALA A 198 -13.46 29.84 -0.47
CA ALA A 198 -14.15 29.86 0.81
C ALA A 198 -14.12 28.48 1.51
N ARG A 199 -14.33 27.40 0.75
CA ARG A 199 -14.25 26.04 1.28
C ARG A 199 -12.82 25.68 1.72
N ALA A 200 -11.80 26.10 0.97
CA ALA A 200 -10.41 25.84 1.33
C ALA A 200 -10.03 26.40 2.70
N GLU A 201 -10.53 27.60 3.05
CA GLU A 201 -10.30 28.20 4.37
C GLU A 201 -10.98 27.41 5.49
N VAL A 202 -12.20 26.91 5.25
CA VAL A 202 -12.92 26.06 6.22
C VAL A 202 -12.18 24.73 6.43
N GLU A 203 -11.80 24.06 5.35
CA GLU A 203 -11.09 22.78 5.43
C GLU A 203 -9.70 22.93 6.07
N ALA A 204 -8.98 24.01 5.77
CA ALA A 204 -7.69 24.30 6.40
C ALA A 204 -7.79 24.44 7.92
N LYS A 205 -8.91 24.99 8.44
CA LYS A 205 -9.18 25.06 9.88
C LYS A 205 -9.48 23.68 10.47
N ARG A 206 -10.23 22.84 9.76
CA ARG A 206 -10.54 21.45 10.20
C ARG A 206 -9.29 20.59 10.38
N LEU A 207 -8.21 20.86 9.64
CA LEU A 207 -6.93 20.15 9.82
C LEU A 207 -6.15 20.58 11.09
N VAL A 208 -6.50 21.71 11.70
CA VAL A 208 -5.88 22.21 12.94
C VAL A 208 -6.71 21.82 14.16
N GLU A 209 -8.02 21.91 14.01
CA GLU A 209 -9.00 21.57 15.04
C GLU A 209 -9.89 20.42 14.52
N PRO A 210 -9.39 19.17 14.52
CA PRO A 210 -10.25 18.04 14.17
C PRO A 210 -11.41 18.00 15.17
N ALA A 211 -12.65 18.01 14.65
CA ALA A 211 -13.84 17.91 15.48
C ALA A 211 -13.75 16.63 16.35
N PRO A 212 -14.26 16.65 17.60
CA PRO A 212 -14.22 15.48 18.46
C PRO A 212 -14.94 14.31 17.78
N ALA A 213 -14.31 13.12 17.83
CA ALA A 213 -14.91 11.89 17.35
C ALA A 213 -16.29 11.70 18.00
N LYS A 214 -17.33 11.53 17.18
CA LYS A 214 -18.70 11.28 17.64
C LYS A 214 -18.91 9.82 17.99
#